data_AF-A0A8J7MKU9-F1
#
_entry.id   AF-A0A8J7MKU9-F1
#
_cell.length_a   1.000
_cell.length_b   1.000
_cell.length_c   1.000
_cell.angle_alpha   90.00
_cell.angle_beta   90.00
_cell.angle_gamma   90.00
#
_symmetry.space_group_name_H-M   'P 1'
#
loop_
_entity.id
_entity.type
_entity.pdbx_description
1 polymer ?
#
loop_
_entity_poly.entity_id
_entity_poly.type
_entity_poly.pdbx_seq_one_letter_code
_entity_poly.pdbx_strand_id
1 'polypeptide(L)'
;MIKSFLLSLSFLLILLGSCNTDSVQQTPIPALPEHPPITTKMPKSSGTMTNQPIENNTPVSVNENYIFESKKLLGYVQAAIIPVYKDWVLFENGTYVIFDNIDTIPDIQKAAFQHLKTYKPKTVLESNWDFTISDLDDTNGWSVYGNGYGIYTFVHATELSIGASPLQVGAYAKTKRALDEKNPKILFISSKNGIQEIQ
;
A
#
# COMPACT_ATOMS: atom_id res chain seq x y z
N MET A 1 17.99 -29.81 -75.99
CA MET A 1 17.92 -28.98 -77.21
C MET A 1 16.60 -28.20 -77.13
N ILE A 2 16.66 -26.85 -77.06
CA ILE A 2 15.58 -25.86 -77.36
C ILE A 2 14.45 -25.73 -76.29
N LYS A 3 14.44 -24.63 -75.50
CA LYS A 3 13.53 -23.42 -75.51
C LYS A 3 12.04 -23.77 -75.32
N SER A 4 11.15 -23.09 -74.57
CA SER A 4 10.96 -21.72 -74.04
C SER A 4 9.81 -21.83 -73.01
N PHE A 5 9.83 -21.22 -71.82
CA PHE A 5 9.28 -19.88 -71.49
C PHE A 5 7.91 -19.53 -72.11
N LEU A 6 6.80 -19.61 -71.34
CA LEU A 6 6.02 -18.46 -70.78
C LEU A 6 4.60 -18.83 -70.31
N LEU A 7 4.29 -18.32 -69.11
CA LEU A 7 3.02 -17.82 -68.56
C LEU A 7 1.67 -18.47 -68.97
N SER A 8 0.97 -19.01 -67.98
CA SER A 8 -0.40 -18.55 -67.72
C SER A 8 -0.80 -18.78 -66.26
N LEU A 9 -1.14 -17.66 -65.63
CA LEU A 9 -1.67 -17.49 -64.28
C LEU A 9 -3.09 -18.06 -64.22
N SER A 10 -3.38 -18.94 -63.27
CA SER A 10 -4.76 -19.15 -62.82
C SER A 10 -4.77 -19.55 -61.34
N PHE A 11 -5.36 -18.64 -60.58
CA PHE A 11 -5.65 -18.70 -59.17
C PHE A 11 -6.44 -19.98 -58.84
N LEU A 12 -5.87 -20.81 -57.96
CA LEU A 12 -6.62 -21.81 -57.23
C LEU A 12 -6.56 -21.43 -55.75
N LEU A 13 -7.66 -20.85 -55.23
CA LEU A 13 -7.84 -20.63 -53.80
C LEU A 13 -7.92 -21.99 -53.11
N ILE A 14 -6.83 -22.37 -52.44
CA ILE A 14 -6.83 -23.47 -51.48
C ILE A 14 -7.09 -22.83 -50.10
N LEU A 15 -8.22 -23.20 -49.48
CA LEU A 15 -8.48 -22.95 -48.06
C LEU A 15 -7.39 -23.66 -47.25
N LEU A 16 -6.43 -22.89 -46.76
CA LEU A 16 -5.55 -23.31 -45.69
C LEU A 16 -6.25 -22.96 -44.37
N GLY A 17 -6.47 -23.99 -43.56
CA GLY A 17 -6.73 -23.80 -42.15
C GLY A 17 -5.58 -23.06 -41.48
N SER A 18 -5.92 -22.25 -40.49
CA SER A 18 -4.98 -21.86 -39.46
C SER A 18 -5.75 -21.68 -38.16
N CYS A 19 -5.45 -22.55 -37.20
CA CYS A 19 -5.56 -22.22 -35.78
C CYS A 19 -4.86 -20.89 -35.55
N ASN A 20 -5.47 -19.97 -34.80
CA ASN A 20 -4.76 -18.92 -34.09
C ASN A 20 -5.56 -18.47 -32.88
N THR A 21 -5.05 -18.90 -31.72
CA THR A 21 -4.89 -18.14 -30.47
C THR A 21 -6.00 -17.17 -30.09
N ASP A 22 -6.80 -17.56 -29.11
CA ASP A 22 -7.57 -16.64 -28.28
C ASP A 22 -6.62 -15.64 -27.61
N SER A 23 -6.57 -14.43 -28.16
CA SER A 23 -6.00 -13.28 -27.47
C SER A 23 -6.97 -12.88 -26.36
N VAL A 24 -6.59 -13.14 -25.11
CA VAL A 24 -7.22 -12.54 -23.93
C VAL A 24 -7.10 -11.03 -24.07
N GLN A 25 -8.23 -10.35 -24.28
CA GLN A 25 -8.30 -8.89 -24.23
C GLN A 25 -7.96 -8.44 -22.80
N GLN A 26 -6.78 -7.84 -22.62
CA GLN A 26 -6.53 -6.97 -21.48
C GLN A 26 -7.38 -5.71 -21.65
N THR A 27 -8.48 -5.63 -20.90
CA THR A 27 -9.19 -4.37 -20.70
C THR A 27 -8.25 -3.40 -19.95
N PRO A 28 -7.98 -2.20 -20.48
CA PRO A 28 -7.28 -1.16 -19.74
C PRO A 28 -8.04 -0.86 -18.45
N ILE A 29 -7.34 -0.86 -17.32
CA ILE A 29 -7.90 -0.39 -16.05
C ILE A 29 -8.29 1.08 -16.25
N PRO A 30 -9.54 1.49 -15.97
CA PRO A 30 -9.95 2.88 -16.05
C PRO A 30 -9.08 3.74 -15.14
N ALA A 31 -8.73 4.94 -15.61
CA ALA A 31 -8.04 5.93 -14.80
C ALA A 31 -8.76 6.11 -13.45
N LEU A 32 -7.95 6.20 -12.37
CA LEU A 32 -8.40 6.41 -11.00
C LEU A 32 -9.38 7.61 -10.96
N PRO A 33 -10.53 7.51 -10.27
CA PRO A 33 -11.48 8.61 -10.16
C PRO A 33 -10.78 9.85 -9.58
N GLU A 34 -11.06 11.01 -10.17
CA GLU A 34 -10.54 12.30 -9.73
C GLU A 34 -10.74 12.48 -8.22
N HIS A 35 -9.66 12.85 -7.53
CA HIS A 35 -9.66 13.07 -6.09
C HIS A 35 -10.69 14.16 -5.73
N PRO A 36 -11.54 13.96 -4.70
CA PRO A 36 -12.46 14.99 -4.25
C PRO A 36 -11.70 16.24 -3.78
N PRO A 37 -12.30 17.44 -3.91
CA PRO A 37 -11.63 18.70 -3.59
C PRO A 37 -11.12 18.70 -2.14
N ILE A 38 -9.89 19.21 -1.98
CA ILE A 38 -9.21 19.36 -0.69
C ILE A 38 -9.97 20.42 0.13
N THR A 39 -10.98 19.99 0.88
CA THR A 39 -11.65 20.84 1.87
C THR A 39 -11.03 20.61 3.24
N THR A 40 -10.38 21.65 3.76
CA THR A 40 -9.73 21.79 5.09
C THR A 40 -8.58 20.82 5.39
N LYS A 41 -7.34 21.24 5.07
CA LYS A 41 -6.14 20.61 5.62
C LYS A 41 -6.14 20.79 7.16
N MET A 42 -6.06 19.70 7.91
CA MET A 42 -5.86 19.76 9.36
C MET A 42 -4.50 20.36 9.72
N PRO A 43 -4.33 20.85 10.97
CA PRO A 43 -3.05 21.39 11.43
C PRO A 43 -1.93 20.36 11.26
N LYS A 44 -0.80 20.82 10.70
CA LYS A 44 0.42 20.01 10.54
C LYS A 44 0.94 19.57 11.92
N SER A 45 1.17 18.27 12.11
CA SER A 45 1.60 17.65 13.38
C SER A 45 2.99 17.00 13.33
N SER A 46 3.78 17.27 12.28
CA SER A 46 5.10 16.67 12.10
C SER A 46 6.00 16.86 13.32
N GLY A 47 6.60 15.76 13.80
CA GLY A 47 7.49 15.75 14.94
C GLY A 47 7.73 14.35 15.51
N THR A 48 8.88 14.18 16.16
CA THR A 48 9.17 12.99 16.98
C THR A 48 8.53 13.17 18.35
N MET A 49 7.64 12.26 18.72
CA MET A 49 7.01 12.23 20.03
C MET A 49 7.72 11.18 20.88
N THR A 50 8.52 11.63 21.84
CA THR A 50 9.05 10.78 22.90
C THR A 50 7.93 10.47 23.89
N ASN A 51 7.87 9.24 24.40
CA ASN A 51 6.87 8.80 25.37
C ASN A 51 6.78 9.79 26.55
N GLN A 52 5.75 10.64 26.52
CA GLN A 52 5.24 11.26 27.74
C GLN A 52 4.55 10.15 28.54
N PRO A 53 4.61 10.16 29.88
CA PRO A 53 3.79 9.26 30.69
C PRO A 53 2.34 9.35 30.21
N ILE A 54 1.64 8.21 30.16
CA ILE A 54 0.21 8.17 29.80
C ILE A 54 -0.57 8.88 30.92
N GLU A 55 -0.58 10.21 30.94
CA GLU A 55 -1.33 11.01 31.92
C GLU A 55 -2.68 11.46 31.38
N ASN A 56 -2.93 11.33 30.08
CA ASN A 56 -4.20 11.75 29.51
C ASN A 56 -5.04 10.54 29.08
N ASN A 57 -5.87 10.06 30.00
CA ASN A 57 -6.91 9.04 29.82
C ASN A 57 -8.05 9.50 28.90
N THR A 58 -7.83 10.49 28.02
CA THR A 58 -8.85 10.87 27.05
C THR A 58 -8.90 9.76 26.00
N PRO A 59 -10.00 9.00 25.89
CA PRO A 59 -10.10 7.93 24.91
C PRO A 59 -9.87 8.50 23.50
N VAL A 60 -9.15 7.76 22.67
CA VAL A 60 -9.01 8.08 21.26
C VAL A 60 -10.42 8.11 20.67
N SER A 61 -10.87 9.27 20.23
CA SER A 61 -12.20 9.43 19.62
C SER A 61 -12.11 9.01 18.15
N VAL A 62 -12.15 7.69 17.95
CA VAL A 62 -12.13 7.01 16.66
C VAL A 62 -13.49 7.15 15.98
N ASN A 63 -13.48 7.38 14.66
CA ASN A 63 -14.69 7.31 13.86
C ASN A 63 -14.94 5.85 13.44
N GLU A 64 -15.65 5.08 14.26
CA GLU A 64 -15.88 3.64 14.06
C GLU A 64 -16.63 3.28 12.77
N ASN A 65 -17.30 4.25 12.14
CA ASN A 65 -18.09 4.04 10.93
C ASN A 65 -17.26 4.12 9.63
N TYR A 66 -15.95 4.34 9.73
CA TYR A 66 -15.10 4.62 8.58
C TYR A 66 -14.15 3.44 8.29
N ILE A 67 -14.61 2.52 7.44
CA ILE A 67 -13.79 1.43 6.87
C ILE A 67 -13.41 1.81 5.44
N PHE A 68 -12.13 1.75 5.08
CA PHE A 68 -11.71 1.95 3.70
C PHE A 68 -11.92 0.69 2.87
N GLU A 69 -12.43 0.87 1.65
CA GLU A 69 -12.22 -0.12 0.59
C GLU A 69 -10.71 -0.26 0.33
N SER A 70 -10.24 -1.49 0.14
CA SER A 70 -8.80 -1.79 -0.02
C SER A 70 -8.11 -0.95 -1.09
N LYS A 71 -8.79 -0.68 -2.22
CA LYS A 71 -8.25 0.17 -3.31
C LYS A 71 -8.15 1.65 -2.93
N LYS A 72 -9.04 2.14 -2.06
CA LYS A 72 -8.97 3.50 -1.56
C LYS A 72 -7.81 3.66 -0.59
N LEU A 73 -7.62 2.69 0.30
CA LEU A 73 -6.44 2.62 1.18
C LEU A 73 -5.14 2.56 0.36
N LEU A 74 -5.09 1.75 -0.69
CA LEU A 74 -3.96 1.67 -1.61
C LEU A 74 -3.58 3.05 -2.17
N GLY A 75 -4.55 3.79 -2.71
CA GLY A 75 -4.29 5.12 -3.27
C GLY A 75 -3.71 6.10 -2.24
N TYR A 76 -4.22 6.07 -1.00
CA TYR A 76 -3.67 6.91 0.07
C TYR A 76 -2.25 6.50 0.49
N VAL A 77 -1.98 5.22 0.60
CA VAL A 77 -0.65 4.71 0.95
C VAL A 77 0.36 5.01 -0.16
N GLN A 78 -0.03 4.90 -1.43
CA GLN A 78 0.82 5.30 -2.54
C GLN A 78 1.21 6.78 -2.48
N ALA A 79 0.27 7.65 -2.12
CA ALA A 79 0.53 9.08 -1.93
C ALA A 79 1.34 9.38 -0.64
N ALA A 80 1.37 8.45 0.32
CA ALA A 80 2.14 8.58 1.56
C ALA A 80 3.62 8.17 1.39
N ILE A 81 3.93 7.33 0.40
CA ILE A 81 5.26 6.77 0.19
C ILE A 81 6.06 7.69 -0.73
N ILE A 82 7.26 8.08 -0.30
CA ILE A 82 8.17 8.88 -1.12
C ILE A 82 8.45 8.13 -2.44
N PRO A 83 8.29 8.75 -3.62
CA PRO A 83 8.31 8.05 -4.90
C PRO A 83 9.56 7.21 -5.20
N VAL A 84 10.69 7.44 -4.53
CA VAL A 84 11.91 6.64 -4.68
C VAL A 84 11.75 5.22 -4.14
N TYR A 85 10.87 5.00 -3.16
CA TYR A 85 10.62 3.69 -2.55
C TYR A 85 9.52 2.95 -3.34
N LYS A 86 9.94 2.07 -4.25
CA LYS A 86 9.02 1.30 -5.12
C LYS A 86 8.61 -0.05 -4.55
N ASP A 87 9.41 -0.57 -3.63
CA ASP A 87 9.32 -1.93 -3.12
C ASP A 87 8.69 -1.92 -1.73
N TRP A 88 7.41 -2.29 -1.65
CA TRP A 88 6.69 -2.27 -0.38
C TRP A 88 5.53 -3.25 -0.34
N VAL A 89 5.11 -3.59 0.88
CA VAL A 89 3.96 -4.47 1.16
C VAL A 89 2.96 -3.71 2.03
N LEU A 90 1.67 -3.75 1.67
CA LEU A 90 0.58 -3.10 2.40
C LEU A 90 -0.33 -4.13 3.06
N PHE A 91 -0.58 -3.95 4.36
CA PHE A 91 -1.46 -4.75 5.19
C PHE A 91 -2.85 -4.11 5.34
N GLU A 92 -3.82 -4.94 5.75
CA GLU A 92 -5.24 -4.59 5.82
C GLU A 92 -5.54 -3.36 6.69
N ASN A 93 -4.85 -3.19 7.83
CA ASN A 93 -5.08 -2.05 8.73
C ASN A 93 -4.16 -0.86 8.40
N GLY A 94 -3.59 -0.79 7.20
CA GLY A 94 -2.80 0.36 6.75
C GLY A 94 -1.37 0.39 7.25
N THR A 95 -0.88 -0.68 7.90
CA THR A 95 0.56 -0.88 8.06
C THR A 95 1.17 -1.18 6.71
N TYR A 96 2.29 -0.55 6.39
CA TYR A 96 3.08 -0.88 5.21
C TYR A 96 4.56 -1.00 5.56
N VAL A 97 5.23 -1.90 4.84
CA VAL A 97 6.65 -2.18 5.03
C VAL A 97 7.38 -1.87 3.73
N ILE A 98 8.37 -0.99 3.79
CA ILE A 98 9.28 -0.68 2.68
C ILE A 98 10.48 -1.63 2.74
N PHE A 99 10.82 -2.22 1.58
CA PHE A 99 11.98 -3.07 1.39
C PHE A 99 12.97 -2.40 0.44
N ASP A 100 14.26 -2.67 0.61
CA ASP A 100 15.29 -2.10 -0.27
C ASP A 100 15.26 -2.73 -1.67
N ASN A 101 15.06 -4.05 -1.76
CA ASN A 101 15.03 -4.81 -3.01
C ASN A 101 14.14 -6.06 -2.90
N ILE A 102 12.86 -5.93 -3.23
CA ILE A 102 11.87 -7.01 -3.09
C ILE A 102 12.19 -8.23 -3.97
N ASP A 103 12.78 -8.00 -5.15
CA ASP A 103 13.12 -9.05 -6.12
C ASP A 103 14.21 -10.01 -5.63
N THR A 104 14.94 -9.65 -4.58
CA THR A 104 15.96 -10.52 -3.96
C THR A 104 15.39 -11.46 -2.90
N ILE A 105 14.10 -11.30 -2.57
CA ILE A 105 13.42 -12.03 -1.50
C ILE A 105 12.56 -13.13 -2.14
N PRO A 106 12.91 -14.42 -1.96
CA PRO A 106 12.19 -15.52 -2.63
C PRO A 106 10.70 -15.63 -2.26
N ASP A 107 10.36 -15.27 -1.02
CA ASP A 107 8.99 -15.27 -0.50
C ASP A 107 8.76 -13.98 0.28
N ILE A 108 8.33 -12.95 -0.44
CA ILE A 108 8.11 -11.63 0.15
C ILE A 108 6.99 -11.62 1.18
N GLN A 109 5.93 -12.42 0.99
CA GLN A 109 4.82 -12.45 1.94
C GLN A 109 5.30 -12.97 3.29
N LYS A 110 6.04 -14.09 3.28
CA LYS A 110 6.66 -14.64 4.50
C LYS A 110 7.67 -13.66 5.11
N ALA A 111 8.45 -12.97 4.29
CA ALA A 111 9.39 -11.96 4.77
C ALA A 111 8.67 -10.80 5.47
N ALA A 112 7.59 -10.28 4.90
CA ALA A 112 6.80 -9.21 5.48
C ALA A 112 6.13 -9.62 6.80
N PHE A 113 5.58 -10.84 6.88
CA PHE A 113 5.06 -11.40 8.13
C PHE A 113 6.14 -11.53 9.20
N GLN A 114 7.32 -12.03 8.81
CA GLN A 114 8.45 -12.16 9.72
C GLN A 114 8.99 -10.79 10.16
N HIS A 115 8.91 -9.78 9.31
CA HIS A 115 9.31 -8.41 9.62
C HIS A 115 8.42 -7.83 10.73
N LEU A 116 7.09 -7.89 10.57
CA LEU A 116 6.16 -7.48 11.63
C LEU A 116 6.39 -8.27 12.93
N LYS A 117 6.56 -9.58 12.84
CA LYS A 117 6.81 -10.45 14.01
C LYS A 117 8.10 -10.09 14.75
N THR A 118 9.14 -9.68 14.02
CA THR A 118 10.46 -9.34 14.59
C THR A 118 10.38 -8.09 15.47
N TYR A 119 9.57 -7.10 15.06
CA TYR A 119 9.42 -5.82 15.76
C TYR A 119 8.17 -5.72 16.63
N LYS A 120 7.34 -6.77 16.65
CA LYS A 120 6.19 -6.86 17.54
C LYS A 120 6.64 -6.77 19.01
N PRO A 121 6.07 -5.84 19.80
CA PRO A 121 6.32 -5.78 21.23
C PRO A 121 6.05 -7.12 21.93
N LYS A 122 7.00 -7.58 22.75
CA LYS A 122 6.89 -8.83 23.51
C LYS A 122 6.27 -8.60 24.89
N THR A 123 6.29 -7.37 25.37
CA THR A 123 5.74 -6.98 26.67
C THR A 123 4.83 -5.75 26.54
N VAL A 124 3.98 -5.53 27.56
CA VAL A 124 3.14 -4.33 27.64
C VAL A 124 4.02 -3.06 27.71
N LEU A 125 5.16 -3.13 28.39
CA LEU A 125 6.12 -2.03 28.46
C LEU A 125 6.71 -1.72 27.08
N GLU A 126 7.11 -2.75 26.32
CA GLU A 126 7.60 -2.58 24.94
C GLU A 126 6.52 -2.04 23.98
N SER A 127 5.24 -2.17 24.33
CA SER A 127 4.14 -1.62 23.52
C SER A 127 4.09 -0.09 23.60
N ASN A 128 4.75 0.52 24.57
CA ASN A 128 4.96 1.96 24.68
C ASN A 128 6.25 2.39 23.98
N TRP A 129 6.41 2.03 22.70
CA TRP A 129 7.51 2.54 21.90
C TRP A 129 7.27 3.98 21.41
N ASP A 130 8.37 4.74 21.27
CA ASP A 130 8.40 6.12 20.72
C ASP A 130 8.07 6.13 19.24
N PHE A 131 7.34 7.14 18.79
CA PHE A 131 6.91 7.27 17.40
C PHE A 131 7.19 8.67 16.83
N THR A 132 7.33 8.72 15.51
CA THR A 132 7.40 9.96 14.74
C THR A 132 6.19 10.01 13.80
N ILE A 133 5.65 11.21 13.64
CA ILE A 133 4.58 11.51 12.70
C ILE A 133 5.17 12.35 11.57
N SER A 134 4.91 11.93 10.34
CA SER A 134 5.11 12.75 9.15
C SER A 134 3.77 13.18 8.60
N ASP A 135 3.57 14.49 8.45
CA ASP A 135 2.47 15.01 7.63
C ASP A 135 2.73 14.67 6.16
N LEU A 136 1.65 14.45 5.41
CA LEU A 136 1.71 14.08 4.01
C LEU A 136 1.20 15.24 3.16
N ASP A 137 1.99 15.62 2.14
CA ASP A 137 1.63 16.75 1.28
C ASP A 137 0.57 16.39 0.24
N ASP A 138 0.59 15.15 -0.24
CA ASP A 138 -0.21 14.63 -1.37
C ASP A 138 -1.44 13.81 -0.94
N THR A 139 -1.65 13.61 0.36
CA THR A 139 -2.84 12.91 0.88
C THR A 139 -3.24 13.44 2.25
N ASN A 140 -4.54 13.34 2.57
CA ASN A 140 -5.05 13.75 3.87
C ASN A 140 -4.74 12.69 4.92
N GLY A 141 -3.74 12.94 5.75
CA GLY A 141 -3.40 12.05 6.85
C GLY A 141 -1.93 12.10 7.18
N TRP A 142 -1.48 11.03 7.81
CA TRP A 142 -0.15 10.92 8.38
C TRP A 142 0.44 9.54 8.16
N SER A 143 1.76 9.50 8.02
CA SER A 143 2.53 8.29 8.23
C SER A 143 3.14 8.31 9.62
N VAL A 144 2.85 7.27 10.39
CA VAL A 144 3.40 7.08 11.73
C VAL A 144 4.40 5.95 11.70
N TYR A 145 5.59 6.16 12.26
CA TYR A 145 6.64 5.15 12.29
C TYR A 145 7.47 5.22 13.58
N GLY A 146 8.14 4.13 13.88
CA GLY A 146 8.82 3.89 15.14
C GLY A 146 8.88 2.38 15.41
N ASN A 147 9.79 1.96 16.28
CA ASN A 147 10.00 0.55 16.65
C ASN A 147 9.95 -0.43 15.44
N GLY A 148 10.95 -0.33 14.58
CA GLY A 148 11.12 -1.21 13.43
C GLY A 148 11.53 -0.47 12.18
N TYR A 149 12.59 -0.94 11.53
CA TYR A 149 13.08 -0.33 10.31
C TYR A 149 12.09 -0.58 9.16
N GLY A 150 11.78 0.47 8.40
CA GLY A 150 10.92 0.37 7.23
C GLY A 150 9.44 0.08 7.51
N ILE A 151 9.00 0.11 8.78
CA ILE A 151 7.59 -0.12 9.15
C ILE A 151 6.90 1.22 9.41
N TYR A 152 5.81 1.43 8.70
CA TYR A 152 4.98 2.61 8.80
C TYR A 152 3.52 2.21 8.94
N THR A 153 2.72 3.08 9.52
CA THR A 153 1.27 2.92 9.59
C THR A 153 0.61 4.21 9.11
N PHE A 154 -0.20 4.09 8.07
CA PHE A 154 -0.97 5.20 7.55
C PHE A 154 -2.22 5.44 8.40
N VAL A 155 -2.47 6.70 8.74
CA VAL A 155 -3.69 7.17 9.40
C VAL A 155 -4.28 8.30 8.57
N HIS A 156 -5.47 8.08 8.03
CA HIS A 156 -6.22 9.10 7.32
C HIS A 156 -6.90 10.06 8.30
N ALA A 157 -7.01 11.32 7.91
CA ALA A 157 -7.64 12.39 8.71
C ALA A 157 -9.06 12.05 9.21
N THR A 158 -9.86 11.34 8.42
CA THR A 158 -11.28 11.03 8.74
C THR A 158 -11.47 9.83 9.67
N GLU A 159 -10.41 9.07 9.96
CA GLU A 159 -10.47 7.96 10.93
C GLU A 159 -10.53 8.47 12.38
N LEU A 160 -10.14 9.73 12.58
CA LEU A 160 -10.10 10.39 13.88
C LEU A 160 -11.08 11.57 13.90
N SER A 161 -11.42 11.98 15.12
CA SER A 161 -12.18 13.21 15.33
C SER A 161 -11.39 14.44 14.85
N ILE A 162 -12.13 15.46 14.40
CA ILE A 162 -11.55 16.75 14.02
C ILE A 162 -10.73 17.31 15.18
N GLY A 163 -9.49 17.72 14.89
CA GLY A 163 -8.59 18.29 15.89
C GLY A 163 -7.83 17.27 16.75
N ALA A 164 -7.79 16.00 16.33
CA ALA A 164 -6.99 14.97 17.01
C ALA A 164 -5.54 15.44 17.24
N SER A 165 -5.08 15.28 18.47
CA SER A 165 -3.70 15.61 18.85
C SER A 165 -2.71 14.62 18.24
N PRO A 166 -1.42 14.99 18.10
CA PRO A 166 -0.38 14.08 17.63
C PRO A 166 -0.30 12.80 18.48
N LEU A 167 -0.54 12.89 19.78
CA LEU A 167 -0.56 11.73 20.68
C LEU A 167 -1.69 10.76 20.34
N GLN A 168 -2.87 11.27 20.02
CA GLN A 168 -4.02 10.44 19.61
C GLN A 168 -3.77 9.78 18.24
N VAL A 169 -3.15 10.50 17.29
CA VAL A 169 -2.75 9.94 15.99
C VAL A 169 -1.77 8.77 16.19
N GLY A 170 -0.73 8.98 16.99
CA GLY A 170 0.25 7.93 17.29
C GLY A 170 -0.36 6.73 18.02
N ALA A 171 -1.18 6.96 19.05
CA ALA A 171 -1.87 5.89 19.77
C ALA A 171 -2.76 5.04 18.83
N TYR A 172 -3.52 5.71 17.95
CA TYR A 172 -4.37 5.02 16.99
C TYR A 172 -3.56 4.21 15.96
N ALA A 173 -2.49 4.78 15.42
CA ALA A 173 -1.58 4.07 14.52
C ALA A 173 -0.98 2.82 15.17
N LYS A 174 -0.59 2.90 16.44
CA LYS A 174 -0.09 1.75 17.21
C LYS A 174 -1.15 0.66 17.35
N THR A 175 -2.40 1.02 17.59
CA THR A 175 -3.52 0.07 17.61
C THR A 175 -3.72 -0.60 16.25
N LYS A 176 -3.72 0.15 15.14
CA LYS A 176 -3.84 -0.41 13.79
C LYS A 176 -2.70 -1.39 13.48
N ARG A 177 -1.46 -1.01 13.79
CA ARG A 177 -0.29 -1.89 13.64
C ARG A 177 -0.40 -3.15 14.48
N ALA A 178 -0.89 -3.04 15.72
CA ALA A 178 -1.09 -4.20 16.58
C ALA A 178 -2.13 -5.20 16.02
N LEU A 179 -3.14 -4.71 15.27
CA LEU A 179 -4.07 -5.57 14.54
C LEU A 179 -3.36 -6.35 13.42
N ASP A 180 -2.52 -5.68 12.61
CA ASP A 180 -1.71 -6.34 11.57
C ASP A 180 -0.64 -7.28 12.15
N GLU A 181 -0.07 -6.98 13.32
CA GLU A 181 0.88 -7.87 14.03
C GLU A 181 0.19 -9.08 14.69
N LYS A 182 -1.12 -9.00 14.94
CA LYS A 182 -1.90 -10.09 15.53
C LYS A 182 -2.45 -11.01 14.46
N ASN A 183 -3.06 -10.44 13.42
CA ASN A 183 -3.72 -11.14 12.32
C ASN A 183 -3.25 -10.55 10.99
N PRO A 184 -2.01 -10.84 10.56
CA PRO A 184 -1.44 -10.21 9.38
C PRO A 184 -2.17 -10.66 8.11
N LYS A 185 -2.68 -9.69 7.35
CA LYS A 185 -3.27 -9.90 6.03
C LYS A 185 -2.71 -8.88 5.06
N ILE A 186 -2.00 -9.34 4.04
CA ILE A 186 -1.45 -8.51 2.97
C ILE A 186 -2.56 -8.24 1.95
N LEU A 187 -2.73 -6.99 1.57
CA LEU A 187 -3.63 -6.58 0.50
C LEU A 187 -2.89 -6.38 -0.82
N PHE A 188 -1.72 -5.73 -0.76
CA PHE A 188 -0.97 -5.36 -1.97
C PHE A 188 0.53 -5.51 -1.78
N ILE A 189 1.20 -5.84 -2.88
CA ILE A 189 2.65 -5.89 -3.00
C ILE A 189 3.06 -5.00 -4.17
N SER A 190 3.90 -4.02 -3.92
CA SER A 190 4.49 -3.16 -4.95
C SER A 190 5.93 -3.56 -5.22
N SER A 191 6.27 -3.57 -6.49
CA SER A 191 7.64 -3.77 -6.98
C SER A 191 7.88 -2.89 -8.21
N LYS A 192 9.10 -2.94 -8.75
CA LYS A 192 9.39 -2.36 -10.07
C LYS A 192 8.49 -2.88 -11.21
N ASN A 193 7.89 -4.06 -11.06
CA ASN A 193 7.03 -4.67 -12.06
C ASN A 193 5.56 -4.22 -11.95
N GLY A 194 5.23 -3.37 -10.97
CA GLY A 194 3.89 -2.89 -10.68
C GLY A 194 3.35 -3.39 -9.34
N ILE A 195 2.05 -3.18 -9.14
CA ILE A 195 1.34 -3.50 -7.90
C ILE A 195 0.49 -4.75 -8.13
N GLN A 196 0.69 -5.74 -7.28
CA GLN A 196 -0.07 -6.97 -7.22
C GLN A 196 -1.07 -6.91 -6.05
N GLU A 197 -2.35 -7.15 -6.33
CA GLU A 197 -3.38 -7.40 -5.32
C GLU A 197 -3.32 -8.87 -4.88
N ILE A 198 -3.36 -9.12 -3.56
CA ILE A 198 -3.31 -10.45 -2.97
C ILE A 198 -4.73 -10.85 -2.54
N GLN A 199 -5.20 -11.98 -3.08
CA GLN A 199 -6.54 -12.53 -2.82
C GLN A 199 -6.57 -13.35 -1.53
#